data_AF-A0A8C3LM97-F1
#
_entry.id   AF-A0A8C3LM97-F1
#
_cell.length_a   1.000
_cell.length_b   1.000
_cell.length_c   1.000
_cell.angle_alpha   90.00
_cell.angle_beta   90.00
_cell.angle_gamma   90.00
#
_symmetry.space_group_name_H-M   'P 1'
#
loop_
_entity.id
_entity.type
_entity.pdbx_description
1 polymer ?
#
loop_
_entity_poly.entity_id
_entity_poly.type
_entity_poly.pdbx_seq_one_letter_code
_entity_poly.pdbx_strand_id
1 'polypeptide(L)'
;MNQNTTEPPAVVETLADVPEHVLRGLPEDVRLFPSAVDKTRLGVWATKSILKGKKFGPFVGDKKKRSQVKSNVYMWEVYYPNLGWMCVDATDPKKGNWLRYINWARSGKEQNLFPLEINRTIYYKSLKVSVSEKNQLLLYLIRYISFPSTQSLIKLILDG
;
A
#
# COMPACT_ATOMS: atom_id res chain seq x y z
N MET A 1 1.09 -37.62 26.02
CA MET A 1 0.36 -36.36 26.31
C MET A 1 0.71 -35.38 25.19
N ASN A 2 -0.21 -35.19 24.25
CA ASN A 2 0.01 -34.29 23.11
C ASN A 2 -0.31 -32.87 23.57
N GLN A 3 0.71 -32.05 23.76
CA GLN A 3 0.52 -30.63 24.03
C GLN A 3 0.10 -29.96 22.71
N ASN A 4 -1.20 -29.73 22.55
CA ASN A 4 -1.70 -28.76 21.58
C ASN A 4 -1.31 -27.36 22.07
N THR A 5 -0.14 -26.90 21.66
CA THR A 5 0.25 -25.50 21.81
C THR A 5 -0.72 -24.68 20.97
N THR A 6 -1.70 -24.10 21.63
CA THR A 6 -2.64 -23.15 21.01
C THR A 6 -1.82 -21.89 20.76
N GLU A 7 -1.39 -21.68 19.52
CA GLU A 7 -0.81 -20.39 19.13
C GLU A 7 -1.76 -19.27 19.54
N PRO A 8 -1.27 -18.16 20.13
CA PRO A 8 -2.13 -17.03 20.42
C PRO A 8 -2.83 -16.61 19.12
N PRO A 9 -4.14 -16.28 19.14
CA PRO A 9 -4.85 -15.90 17.94
C PRO A 9 -4.08 -14.77 17.27
N ALA A 10 -3.68 -14.99 16.01
CA ALA A 10 -3.00 -13.97 15.22
C ALA A 10 -3.79 -12.67 15.32
N VAL A 11 -3.13 -11.56 15.66
CA VAL A 11 -3.80 -10.27 15.82
C VAL A 11 -4.36 -9.86 14.46
N VAL A 12 -5.68 -9.97 14.31
CA VAL A 12 -6.39 -9.62 13.08
C VAL A 12 -6.69 -8.12 13.15
N GLU A 13 -6.19 -7.36 12.17
CA GLU A 13 -6.55 -5.95 11.99
C GLU A 13 -8.00 -5.84 11.52
N THR A 14 -8.82 -5.08 12.24
CA THR A 14 -10.24 -4.90 11.95
C THR A 14 -10.57 -3.45 11.63
N LEU A 15 -11.79 -3.20 11.11
CA LEU A 15 -12.25 -1.84 10.82
C LEU A 15 -12.30 -0.95 12.07
N ALA A 16 -12.44 -1.52 13.27
CA ALA A 16 -12.44 -0.78 14.53
C ALA A 16 -11.05 -0.22 14.88
N ASP A 17 -9.98 -0.83 14.35
CA ASP A 17 -8.60 -0.40 14.59
C ASP A 17 -8.16 0.72 13.64
N VAL A 18 -9.00 1.06 12.65
CA VAL A 18 -8.69 2.07 11.63
C VAL A 18 -8.98 3.47 12.20
N PRO A 19 -8.01 4.40 12.19
CA PRO A 19 -8.25 5.77 12.62
C PRO A 19 -9.32 6.47 11.78
N GLU A 20 -10.16 7.28 12.40
CA GLU A 20 -11.27 7.93 11.69
C GLU A 20 -10.81 8.84 10.54
N HIS A 21 -9.65 9.50 10.66
CA HIS A 21 -9.13 10.37 9.59
C HIS A 21 -8.77 9.56 8.34
N VAL A 22 -8.39 8.29 8.51
CA VAL A 22 -8.20 7.36 7.39
C VAL A 22 -9.55 7.09 6.74
N LEU A 23 -10.56 6.71 7.52
CA LEU A 23 -11.90 6.37 7.02
C LEU A 23 -12.53 7.54 6.25
N ARG A 24 -12.44 8.76 6.77
CA ARG A 24 -12.91 9.98 6.09
C ARG A 24 -12.15 10.31 4.81
N GLY A 25 -10.92 9.81 4.66
CA GLY A 25 -10.09 10.03 3.49
C GLY A 25 -10.34 9.07 2.33
N LEU A 26 -11.20 8.04 2.50
CA LEU A 26 -11.53 7.11 1.42
C LEU A 26 -12.38 7.81 0.34
N PRO A 27 -12.04 7.68 -0.94
CA PRO A 27 -12.92 8.08 -2.03
C PRO A 27 -14.14 7.14 -2.12
N GLU A 28 -15.26 7.63 -2.63
CA GLU A 28 -16.50 6.83 -2.80
C GLU A 28 -16.33 5.58 -3.67
N ASP A 29 -15.30 5.57 -4.52
CA ASP A 29 -14.98 4.48 -5.45
C ASP A 29 -14.35 3.27 -4.74
N VAL A 30 -14.03 3.37 -3.44
CA VAL A 30 -13.38 2.31 -2.67
C VAL A 30 -13.93 2.17 -1.24
N ARG A 31 -13.68 1.02 -0.63
CA ARG A 31 -13.97 0.74 0.79
C ARG A 31 -12.86 -0.09 1.43
N LEU A 32 -12.75 -0.04 2.76
CA LEU A 32 -11.94 -1.00 3.52
C LEU A 32 -12.77 -2.24 3.84
N PHE A 33 -12.15 -3.41 3.69
CA PHE A 33 -12.76 -4.69 4.01
C PHE A 33 -11.65 -5.74 4.24
N PRO A 34 -11.87 -6.84 5.00
CA PRO A 34 -10.89 -7.90 5.15
C PRO A 34 -10.26 -8.31 3.82
N SER A 35 -8.95 -8.45 3.81
CA SER A 35 -8.19 -8.71 2.59
C SER A 35 -8.33 -10.18 2.18
N ALA A 36 -8.43 -10.42 0.86
CA ALA A 36 -8.48 -11.77 0.30
C ALA A 36 -7.08 -12.40 0.16
N VAL A 37 -6.03 -11.58 0.15
CA VAL A 37 -4.63 -12.03 0.02
C VAL A 37 -4.05 -12.39 1.39
N ASP A 38 -4.27 -11.52 2.36
CA ASP A 38 -3.89 -11.69 3.77
C ASP A 38 -5.12 -11.52 4.65
N LYS A 39 -5.58 -12.61 5.29
CA LYS A 39 -6.79 -12.64 6.13
C LYS A 39 -6.60 -11.98 7.49
N THR A 40 -5.36 -11.70 7.89
CA THR A 40 -5.04 -11.03 9.15
C THR A 40 -5.09 -9.51 9.02
N ARG A 41 -5.27 -8.99 7.80
CA ARG A 41 -5.21 -7.56 7.49
C ARG A 41 -6.46 -7.08 6.78
N LEU A 42 -6.64 -5.77 6.79
CA LEU A 42 -7.59 -5.12 5.89
C LEU A 42 -6.99 -4.94 4.49
N GLY A 43 -7.88 -4.81 3.52
CA GLY A 43 -7.59 -4.47 2.14
C GLY A 43 -8.51 -3.36 1.65
N VAL A 44 -8.10 -2.70 0.57
CA VAL A 44 -8.94 -1.74 -0.16
C VAL A 44 -9.66 -2.46 -1.29
N TRP A 45 -10.96 -2.24 -1.41
CA TRP A 45 -11.82 -2.87 -2.42
C TRP A 45 -12.53 -1.82 -3.25
N ALA A 46 -12.66 -2.06 -4.55
CA ALA A 46 -13.42 -1.19 -5.44
C ALA A 46 -14.94 -1.35 -5.17
N THR A 47 -15.63 -0.24 -4.93
CA THR A 47 -17.11 -0.19 -4.83
C THR A 47 -17.74 0.20 -6.17
N LYS A 48 -17.02 0.97 -6.99
CA LYS A 48 -17.41 1.41 -8.34
C LYS A 48 -16.35 1.00 -9.36
N SER A 49 -16.67 1.15 -10.65
CA SER A 49 -15.71 0.91 -11.72
C SER A 49 -14.57 1.92 -11.70
N ILE A 50 -13.34 1.45 -11.52
CA ILE A 50 -12.14 2.30 -11.55
C ILE A 50 -11.54 2.21 -12.95
N LEU A 51 -11.55 3.34 -13.65
CA LEU A 51 -11.00 3.42 -15.01
C LEU A 51 -9.47 3.26 -15.00
N LYS A 52 -8.97 2.66 -16.08
CA LYS A 52 -7.53 2.59 -16.34
C LYS A 52 -6.93 4.00 -16.32
N GLY A 53 -5.82 4.16 -15.61
CA GLY A 53 -5.13 5.43 -15.48
C GLY A 53 -5.64 6.34 -14.37
N LYS A 54 -6.74 6.00 -13.67
CA LYS A 54 -7.15 6.69 -12.43
C LYS A 54 -5.98 6.69 -11.44
N LYS A 55 -5.72 7.83 -10.84
CA LYS A 55 -4.63 8.06 -9.89
C LYS A 55 -5.20 8.25 -8.49
N PHE A 56 -4.57 7.62 -7.51
CA PHE A 56 -4.86 7.72 -6.09
C PHE A 56 -3.64 8.24 -5.35
N GLY A 57 -3.87 9.08 -4.34
CA GLY A 57 -2.83 9.61 -3.47
C GLY A 57 -2.91 11.11 -3.26
N PRO A 58 -1.86 11.69 -2.66
CA PRO A 58 -0.55 11.07 -2.40
C PRO A 58 -0.55 10.01 -1.27
N PHE A 59 0.42 9.10 -1.29
CA PHE A 59 0.75 8.24 -0.13
C PHE A 59 1.38 9.09 0.96
N VAL A 60 0.85 8.96 2.18
CA VAL A 60 1.24 9.78 3.33
C VAL A 60 1.81 8.89 4.42
N GLY A 61 2.86 9.40 5.09
CA GLY A 61 3.55 8.73 6.19
C GLY A 61 4.62 9.65 6.78
N ASP A 62 5.24 9.22 7.87
CA ASP A 62 6.34 9.96 8.49
C ASP A 62 7.60 9.83 7.64
N LYS A 63 8.25 10.97 7.38
CA LYS A 63 9.54 11.00 6.69
C LYS A 63 10.66 10.65 7.66
N LYS A 64 11.38 9.57 7.39
CA LYS A 64 12.48 9.08 8.26
C LYS A 64 13.60 8.44 7.46
N LYS A 65 14.77 8.27 8.09
CA LYS A 65 15.88 7.52 7.47
C LYS A 65 15.55 6.03 7.45
N ARG A 66 16.14 5.30 6.50
CA ARG A 66 15.92 3.85 6.35
C ARG A 66 16.18 3.06 7.64
N SER A 67 17.19 3.45 8.42
CA SER A 67 17.52 2.84 9.71
C SER A 67 16.45 2.99 10.80
N GLN A 68 15.48 3.89 10.63
CA GLN A 68 14.40 4.16 11.58
C GLN A 68 13.07 3.51 11.18
N VAL A 69 13.01 2.89 10.01
CA VAL A 69 11.80 2.22 9.49
C VAL A 69 11.72 0.81 10.09
N LYS A 70 10.59 0.50 10.71
CA LYS A 70 10.37 -0.81 11.36
C LYS A 70 9.83 -1.88 10.40
N SER A 71 9.13 -1.47 9.34
CA SER A 71 8.48 -2.38 8.40
C SER A 71 8.72 -1.95 6.95
N ASN A 72 9.03 -2.93 6.10
CA ASN A 72 9.23 -2.72 4.66
C ASN A 72 7.91 -2.74 3.88
N VAL A 73 6.81 -3.08 4.55
CA VAL A 73 5.50 -3.28 3.93
C VAL A 73 4.76 -1.95 3.72
N TYR A 74 4.88 -1.03 4.68
CA TYR A 74 4.10 0.20 4.75
C TYR A 74 4.92 1.45 4.39
N MET A 75 5.93 1.32 3.55
CA MET A 75 6.88 2.39 3.27
C MET A 75 7.22 2.52 1.80
N TRP A 76 7.69 3.71 1.43
CA TRP A 76 8.31 3.96 0.12
C TRP A 76 9.61 4.73 0.30
N GLU A 77 10.62 4.42 -0.50
CA GLU A 77 11.85 5.23 -0.59
C GLU A 77 11.69 6.30 -1.67
N VAL A 78 12.04 7.53 -1.32
CA VAL A 78 12.01 8.69 -2.20
C VAL A 78 13.31 9.45 -2.05
N TYR A 79 13.92 9.83 -3.17
CA TYR A 79 15.13 10.63 -3.17
C TYR A 79 14.84 12.13 -3.04
N TYR A 80 15.56 12.80 -2.14
CA TYR A 80 15.52 14.24 -1.95
C TYR A 80 16.93 14.82 -2.14
N PRO A 81 17.14 15.90 -2.91
CA PRO A 81 18.49 16.34 -3.29
C PRO A 81 19.31 16.77 -2.07
N ASN A 82 18.65 17.39 -1.10
CA ASN A 82 19.29 17.94 0.09
C ASN A 82 19.39 16.93 1.26
N LEU A 83 18.68 15.79 1.18
CA LEU A 83 18.57 14.83 2.29
C LEU A 83 19.00 13.41 1.90
N GLY A 84 19.23 13.15 0.61
CA GLY A 84 19.43 11.81 0.07
C GLY A 84 18.15 10.97 0.06
N TRP A 85 18.33 9.65 0.14
CA TRP A 85 17.23 8.69 0.20
C TRP A 85 16.52 8.77 1.55
N MET A 86 15.22 9.05 1.52
CA MET A 86 14.36 9.09 2.68
C MET A 86 13.20 8.13 2.51
N CYS A 87 12.69 7.60 3.62
CA CYS A 87 11.53 6.74 3.63
C CYS A 87 10.28 7.55 4.02
N VAL A 88 9.18 7.35 3.30
CA VAL A 88 7.83 7.77 3.71
C VAL A 88 7.18 6.54 4.34
N ASP A 89 7.04 6.53 5.66
CA ASP A 89 6.63 5.35 6.43
C ASP A 89 5.25 5.53 7.08
N ALA A 90 4.31 4.68 6.67
CA ALA A 90 2.93 4.61 7.16
C ALA A 90 2.68 3.38 8.06
N THR A 91 3.72 2.84 8.68
CA THR A 91 3.60 1.71 9.64
C THR A 91 2.62 2.06 10.74
N ASP A 92 2.69 3.27 11.31
CA ASP A 92 1.68 3.81 12.21
C ASP A 92 0.45 4.28 11.40
N PRO A 93 -0.74 3.65 11.57
CA PRO A 93 -1.96 4.06 10.89
C PRO A 93 -2.34 5.53 11.14
N LYS A 94 -1.93 6.11 12.28
CA LYS A 94 -2.19 7.52 12.63
C LYS A 94 -1.41 8.51 11.77
N LYS A 95 -0.28 8.07 11.21
CA LYS A 95 0.61 8.87 10.35
C LYS A 95 0.33 8.66 8.87
N GLY A 96 -0.39 7.59 8.54
CA GLY A 96 -0.74 7.24 7.17
C GLY A 96 -2.12 7.73 6.73
N ASN A 97 -2.45 7.36 5.50
CA ASN A 97 -3.80 7.42 4.96
C ASN A 97 -4.23 6.04 4.44
N TRP A 98 -5.40 5.97 3.82
CA TRP A 98 -6.00 4.71 3.36
C TRP A 98 -5.14 3.93 2.36
N LEU A 99 -4.19 4.57 1.67
CA LEU A 99 -3.28 3.89 0.75
C LEU A 99 -2.36 2.87 1.45
N ARG A 100 -2.14 2.98 2.77
CA ARG A 100 -1.37 1.97 3.54
C ARG A 100 -2.05 0.59 3.54
N TYR A 101 -3.36 0.55 3.35
CA TYR A 101 -4.19 -0.66 3.37
C TYR A 101 -4.30 -1.33 1.99
N ILE A 102 -3.65 -0.76 0.96
CA ILE A 102 -3.52 -1.44 -0.33
C ILE A 102 -2.46 -2.52 -0.18
N ASN A 103 -2.85 -3.76 -0.47
CA ASN A 103 -1.98 -4.91 -0.29
C ASN A 103 -1.14 -5.19 -1.53
N TRP A 104 -0.10 -5.99 -1.31
CA TRP A 104 0.73 -6.51 -2.38
C TRP A 104 0.00 -7.68 -3.08
N ALA A 105 -0.01 -7.65 -4.40
CA ALA A 105 -0.36 -8.79 -5.23
C ALA A 105 0.72 -9.87 -5.07
N ARG A 106 0.30 -11.13 -5.06
CA ARG A 106 1.13 -12.33 -5.12
C ARG A 106 1.58 -12.64 -6.55
N SER A 107 0.91 -12.10 -7.55
CA SER A 107 1.27 -12.25 -8.96
C SER A 107 0.84 -11.08 -9.83
N GLY A 108 1.50 -10.89 -10.97
CA GLY A 108 1.11 -9.88 -11.97
C GLY A 108 -0.30 -10.08 -12.55
N LYS A 109 -0.89 -11.28 -12.42
CA LYS A 109 -2.28 -11.55 -12.88
C LYS A 109 -3.30 -10.79 -12.04
N GLU A 110 -3.11 -10.76 -10.72
CA GLU A 110 -4.01 -10.07 -9.79
C GLU A 110 -3.65 -8.59 -9.58
N GLN A 111 -2.47 -8.14 -10.04
CA GLN A 111 -2.09 -6.72 -10.04
C GLN A 111 -3.10 -5.85 -10.79
N ASN A 112 -3.55 -4.78 -10.16
CA ASN A 112 -4.37 -3.74 -10.80
C ASN A 112 -3.85 -2.31 -10.56
N LEU A 113 -2.93 -2.12 -9.61
CA LEU A 113 -2.27 -0.84 -9.36
C LEU A 113 -0.75 -0.94 -9.59
N PHE A 114 -0.14 0.19 -9.93
CA PHE A 114 1.31 0.39 -9.90
C PHE A 114 1.68 1.69 -9.19
N PRO A 115 2.83 1.74 -8.50
CA PRO A 115 3.30 2.96 -7.89
C PRO A 115 3.91 3.90 -8.93
N LEU A 116 3.68 5.19 -8.73
CA LEU A 116 4.14 6.28 -9.57
C LEU A 116 4.62 7.42 -8.68
N GLU A 117 5.87 7.83 -8.85
CA GLU A 117 6.40 9.01 -8.17
C GLU A 117 6.16 10.25 -9.02
N ILE A 118 5.60 11.30 -8.42
CA ILE A 118 5.43 12.63 -9.02
C ILE A 118 5.87 13.64 -7.98
N ASN A 119 6.81 14.53 -8.33
CA ASN A 119 7.31 15.57 -7.43
C ASN A 119 7.70 15.02 -6.05
N ARG A 120 8.49 13.95 -6.00
CA ARG A 120 8.97 13.31 -4.75
C ARG A 120 7.85 12.80 -3.85
N THR A 121 6.72 12.45 -4.46
CA THR A 121 5.53 11.98 -3.76
C THR A 121 4.98 10.76 -4.48
N ILE A 122 4.60 9.73 -3.73
CA ILE A 122 4.12 8.47 -4.29
C ILE A 122 2.62 8.53 -4.50
N TYR A 123 2.18 8.08 -5.68
CA TYR A 123 0.80 7.89 -6.07
C TYR A 123 0.64 6.46 -6.57
N TYR A 124 -0.59 5.94 -6.53
CA TYR A 124 -0.91 4.67 -7.18
C TYR A 124 -1.80 4.90 -8.38
N LYS A 125 -1.49 4.27 -9.50
CA LYS A 125 -2.24 4.42 -10.73
C LYS A 125 -2.80 3.08 -11.18
N SER A 126 -4.05 3.11 -11.63
CA SER A 126 -4.72 1.92 -12.14
C SER A 126 -4.17 1.47 -13.50
N LEU A 127 -3.83 0.19 -13.64
CA LEU A 127 -3.35 -0.44 -14.87
C LEU A 127 -4.46 -0.95 -15.78
N LYS A 128 -5.59 -1.35 -15.19
CA LYS A 128 -6.71 -1.99 -15.87
C LYS A 128 -8.02 -1.53 -15.25
N VAL A 129 -9.10 -1.62 -16.02
CA VAL A 129 -10.42 -1.33 -15.47
C VAL A 129 -10.72 -2.34 -14.37
N SER A 130 -10.94 -1.87 -13.14
CA SER A 130 -11.40 -2.72 -12.05
C SER A 130 -12.91 -2.63 -11.97
N VAL A 131 -13.59 -3.75 -12.19
CA VAL A 131 -15.06 -3.85 -12.11
C VAL A 131 -15.48 -4.06 -10.65
N SER A 132 -16.61 -3.52 -10.23
CA SER A 132 -17.02 -3.38 -8.81
C SER A 132 -17.02 -4.68 -7.97
N GLU A 133 -17.08 -4.48 -6.65
CA GLU A 133 -17.33 -5.38 -5.50
C GLU A 133 -16.48 -6.65 -5.34
N LYS A 134 -15.93 -7.23 -6.41
CA LYS A 134 -15.11 -8.45 -6.38
C LYS A 134 -13.61 -8.18 -6.50
N ASN A 135 -13.19 -6.95 -6.77
CA ASN A 135 -11.80 -6.61 -7.04
C ASN A 135 -11.17 -5.84 -5.87
N GLN A 136 -10.33 -6.55 -5.10
CA GLN A 136 -9.39 -5.93 -4.18
C GLN A 136 -8.32 -5.18 -4.97
N LEU A 137 -7.98 -3.96 -4.54
CA LEU A 137 -6.89 -3.18 -5.10
C LEU A 137 -5.54 -3.72 -4.61
N LEU A 138 -4.67 -4.08 -5.55
CA LEU A 138 -3.41 -4.75 -5.29
C LEU A 138 -2.26 -4.14 -6.09
N LEU A 139 -1.18 -3.85 -5.40
CA LEU A 139 0.09 -3.37 -5.96
C LEU A 139 0.98 -4.54 -6.30
N TYR A 140 1.64 -4.50 -7.44
CA TYR A 140 2.74 -5.41 -7.73
C TYR A 140 3.92 -4.57 -8.18
N LEU A 141 5.11 -4.94 -7.72
CA LEU A 141 6.34 -4.32 -8.17
C LEU A 141 7.19 -5.40 -8.85
N ILE A 142 7.49 -5.19 -10.12
CA ILE A 142 8.66 -5.83 -10.73
C ILE A 142 9.84 -5.00 -10.25
N ARG A 143 10.85 -5.66 -9.66
CA ARG A 143 11.98 -5.12 -8.86
C ARG A 143 12.63 -3.81 -9.34
N TYR A 144 12.41 -3.39 -10.58
CA TYR A 144 12.88 -2.14 -11.15
C TYR A 144 11.82 -1.56 -12.10
N ILE A 145 11.21 -0.43 -11.75
CA ILE A 145 10.55 0.42 -12.74
C ILE A 145 11.42 1.67 -12.90
N SER A 146 12.33 1.61 -13.88
CA SER A 146 12.97 2.82 -14.41
C SER A 146 11.97 3.48 -15.35
N PHE A 147 11.49 4.68 -15.02
CA PHE A 147 10.77 5.52 -15.97
C PHE A 147 11.80 6.30 -16.78
N PRO A 148 11.98 6.01 -18.09
CA PRO A 148 13.03 6.65 -18.90
C PRO A 148 12.90 8.18 -18.97
N SER A 149 11.70 8.71 -18.70
CA SER A 149 11.37 10.13 -18.83
C SER A 149 11.37 10.93 -17.54
N THR A 150 11.43 10.32 -16.34
CA THR A 150 11.21 11.06 -15.07
C THR A 150 12.32 10.95 -14.03
N GLN A 151 13.43 10.25 -14.29
CA GLN A 151 14.51 10.00 -13.29
C GLN A 151 14.00 9.54 -11.91
N SER A 152 12.79 8.98 -11.84
CA SER A 152 12.18 8.60 -10.58
C SER A 152 12.50 7.12 -10.33
N LEU A 153 13.29 6.88 -9.29
CA LEU A 153 13.70 5.55 -8.86
C LEU A 153 12.87 5.16 -7.64
N ILE A 154 11.86 4.33 -7.84
CA ILE A 154 11.14 3.71 -6.73
C ILE A 154 11.89 2.45 -6.35
N LYS A 155 12.65 2.50 -5.24
CA LYS A 155 13.30 1.34 -4.64
C LYS A 155 12.43 0.83 -3.49
N LEU A 156 12.04 -0.44 -3.56
CA LEU A 156 11.44 -1.13 -2.41
C LEU A 156 12.24 -2.39 -2.13
N ILE A 157 12.59 -2.59 -0.86
CA ILE A 157 13.23 -3.79 -0.35
C ILE A 157 12.13 -4.81 -0.09
N LEU A 158 11.94 -5.75 -1.02
CA LEU A 158 11.32 -7.03 -0.68
C LEU A 158 12.42 -7.86 -0.04
N ASP A 159 12.27 -8.18 1.24
CA ASP A 159 13.14 -9.16 1.87
C ASP A 159 13.01 -10.49 1.11
N GLY A 160 14.14 -11.18 0.97
CA GLY A 160 14.28 -12.46 0.28
C GLY A 160 13.55 -13.60 0.98
#